data_AF-A0A2H6NDY0-F1
#
_entry.id   AF-A0A2H6NDY0-F1
#
_cell.length_a   1.000
_cell.length_b   1.000
_cell.length_c   1.000
_cell.angle_alpha   90.00
_cell.angle_beta   90.00
_cell.angle_gamma   90.00
#
_symmetry.space_group_name_H-M   'P 1'
#
loop_
_entity.id
_entity.type
_entity.pdbx_description
1 polymer ?
#
loop_
_entity_poly.entity_id
_entity_poly.type
_entity_poly.pdbx_seq_one_letter_code
_entity_poly.pdbx_strand_id
1 'polypeptide(L)'
;LIKNSSNQVYLQIQHRFRKDNKESGIYQKLQQLDKILTGPDTKNITKIYRYLLEVEFKEEVVKGCMVAWAQNIGHNINLIQWENMWNRNYKLTKSVAYRENIDKMFYRWYLPPSRLAKMYPKMDPKCWKCKKETGTFYHMWWLCPDSK
;
A
#
# COMPACT_ATOMS: atom_id res chain seq x y z
N LEU A 1 23.86 24.58 -35.56
CA LEU A 1 22.79 25.29 -34.81
C LEU A 1 22.22 24.51 -33.61
N ILE A 2 22.62 23.26 -33.35
CA ILE A 2 22.02 22.42 -32.29
C ILE A 2 22.72 22.55 -30.91
N LYS A 3 23.94 23.09 -30.83
CA LYS A 3 24.73 23.16 -29.58
C LYS A 3 24.31 24.27 -28.59
N ASN A 4 23.57 25.30 -29.02
CA ASN A 4 23.21 26.44 -28.17
C ASN A 4 21.95 26.22 -27.31
N SER A 5 21.05 25.33 -27.74
CA SER A 5 19.81 25.00 -27.00
C SER A 5 20.12 24.26 -25.69
N SER A 6 20.99 23.24 -25.73
CA SER A 6 21.36 22.45 -24.55
C SER A 6 22.05 23.29 -23.47
N ASN A 7 22.81 24.31 -23.87
CA ASN A 7 23.53 25.19 -22.95
C ASN A 7 22.56 26.15 -22.23
N GLN A 8 21.55 26.65 -22.95
CA GLN A 8 20.52 27.51 -22.36
C GLN A 8 19.63 26.75 -21.37
N VAL A 9 19.26 25.51 -21.69
CA VAL A 9 18.55 24.61 -20.77
C VAL A 9 19.40 24.29 -19.54
N TYR A 10 20.70 24.03 -19.71
CA TYR A 10 21.64 23.81 -18.60
C TYR A 10 21.69 25.01 -17.64
N LEU A 11 21.80 26.23 -18.19
CA LEU A 11 21.83 27.46 -17.39
C LEU A 11 20.53 27.69 -16.61
N GLN A 12 19.38 27.36 -17.19
CA GLN A 12 18.07 27.45 -16.51
C GLN A 12 17.96 26.44 -15.36
N ILE A 13 18.39 25.18 -15.57
CA ILE A 13 18.42 24.14 -14.53
C ILE A 13 19.36 24.56 -13.39
N GLN A 14 20.54 25.08 -13.71
CA GLN A 14 21.51 25.52 -12.71
C GLN A 14 21.02 26.71 -11.89
N HIS A 15 20.34 27.67 -12.53
CA HIS A 15 19.74 28.80 -11.83
C HIS A 15 18.65 28.35 -10.85
N ARG A 16 17.75 27.46 -11.29
CA ARG A 16 16.70 26.88 -10.44
C ARG A 16 17.29 26.10 -9.27
N PHE A 17 18.27 25.24 -9.52
CA PHE A 17 18.95 24.49 -8.47
C PHE A 17 19.58 25.38 -7.40
N ARG A 18 20.24 26.48 -7.80
CA ARG A 18 20.83 27.45 -6.86
C ARG A 18 19.78 28.16 -6.01
N LYS A 19 18.64 28.48 -6.61
CA LYS A 19 17.51 29.11 -5.92
C LYS A 19 16.88 28.14 -4.92
N ASP A 20 16.57 26.92 -5.35
CA ASP A 20 15.97 25.88 -4.51
C ASP A 20 16.89 25.46 -3.35
N ASN A 21 18.22 25.45 -3.57
CA ASN A 21 19.19 25.17 -2.50
C ASN A 21 19.25 26.29 -1.44
N LYS A 22 19.03 27.55 -1.83
CA LYS A 22 18.96 28.69 -0.90
C LYS A 22 17.64 28.77 -0.15
N GLU A 23 16.52 28.47 -0.81
CA GLU A 23 15.17 28.64 -0.27
C GLU A 23 14.67 27.40 0.48
N SER A 24 14.92 26.20 -0.04
CA SER A 24 14.33 24.93 0.45
C SER A 24 15.32 24.07 1.23
N GLY A 25 16.61 24.43 1.24
CA GLY A 25 17.67 23.66 1.90
C GLY A 25 17.67 22.20 1.49
N ILE A 26 17.71 21.93 0.17
CA ILE A 26 17.79 20.55 -0.36
C ILE A 26 18.90 19.82 0.42
N TYR A 27 18.48 18.82 1.20
CA TYR A 27 19.22 18.11 2.24
C TYR A 27 20.74 18.31 2.18
N GLN A 28 21.26 19.22 3.02
CA GLN A 28 22.71 19.47 3.13
C GLN A 28 23.51 18.22 3.53
N LYS A 29 22.84 17.19 4.08
CA LYS A 29 23.43 15.94 4.52
C LYS A 29 23.01 14.82 3.56
N LEU A 30 24.00 14.13 2.96
CA LEU A 30 23.75 12.97 2.11
C LEU A 30 22.84 11.98 2.82
N GLN A 31 21.67 11.75 2.24
CA GLN A 31 20.76 10.71 2.68
C GLN A 31 21.30 9.34 2.31
N GLN A 32 20.70 8.31 2.90
CA GLN A 32 21.10 6.93 2.66
C GLN A 32 20.88 6.51 1.20
N LEU A 33 19.82 7.03 0.55
CA LEU A 33 19.59 6.88 -0.89
C LEU A 33 20.66 7.55 -1.74
N ASP A 34 21.06 8.78 -1.39
CA ASP A 34 22.12 9.50 -2.11
C ASP A 34 23.41 8.68 -2.09
N LYS A 35 23.78 8.13 -0.93
CA LYS A 35 24.96 7.26 -0.79
C LYS A 35 24.86 5.98 -1.62
N ILE A 36 23.66 5.43 -1.81
CA ILE A 36 23.44 4.27 -2.67
C ILE A 36 23.58 4.64 -4.15
N LEU A 37 23.08 5.82 -4.56
CA LEU A 37 23.08 6.28 -5.95
C LEU A 37 24.45 6.82 -6.40
N THR A 38 25.20 7.47 -5.52
CA THR A 38 26.53 8.05 -5.83
C THR A 38 27.69 7.11 -5.50
N GLY A 39 27.43 5.93 -4.93
CA GLY A 39 28.47 4.95 -4.62
C GLY A 39 29.03 4.26 -5.88
N PRO A 40 30.27 3.73 -5.83
CA PRO A 40 30.94 3.10 -6.98
C PRO A 40 30.35 1.73 -7.39
N ASP A 41 29.30 1.26 -6.72
CA ASP A 41 28.81 -0.10 -6.82
C ASP A 41 27.84 -0.31 -7.99
N THR A 42 27.93 -1.45 -8.65
CA THR A 42 27.13 -1.79 -9.85
C THR A 42 25.73 -2.35 -9.55
N LYS A 43 25.40 -2.59 -8.27
CA LYS A 43 24.14 -3.24 -7.82
C LYS A 43 23.13 -2.25 -7.22
N ASN A 44 23.03 -1.05 -7.76
CA ASN A 44 22.18 0.02 -7.22
C ASN A 44 20.71 -0.39 -7.12
N ILE A 45 20.18 -1.12 -8.10
CA ILE A 45 18.80 -1.64 -8.07
C ILE A 45 18.57 -2.51 -6.82
N THR A 46 19.45 -3.47 -6.56
CA THR A 46 19.32 -4.38 -5.40
C THR A 46 19.42 -3.62 -4.08
N LYS A 47 20.28 -2.60 -4.00
CA LYS A 47 20.46 -1.79 -2.78
C LYS A 47 19.27 -0.88 -2.52
N ILE A 48 18.75 -0.23 -3.56
CA ILE A 48 17.53 0.59 -3.47
C ILE A 48 16.36 -0.29 -3.04
N TYR A 49 16.22 -1.48 -3.65
CA TYR A 49 15.18 -2.42 -3.26
C TYR A 49 15.27 -2.79 -1.78
N ARG A 50 16.44 -3.19 -1.27
CA ARG A 50 16.62 -3.50 0.16
C ARG A 50 16.31 -2.30 1.07
N TYR A 51 16.76 -1.11 0.69
CA TYR A 51 16.49 0.11 1.45
C TYR A 51 14.99 0.41 1.51
N LEU A 52 14.28 0.28 0.38
CA LEU A 52 12.83 0.45 0.34
C LEU A 52 12.11 -0.58 1.22
N LEU A 53 12.52 -1.85 1.17
CA LEU A 53 11.97 -2.87 2.09
C LEU A 53 12.20 -2.46 3.55
N GLU A 54 13.42 -2.05 3.91
CA GLU A 54 13.72 -1.66 5.29
C GLU A 54 12.93 -0.43 5.77
N VAL A 55 12.68 0.55 4.89
CA VAL A 55 11.92 1.77 5.22
C VAL A 55 10.41 1.46 5.28
N GLU A 56 9.86 0.80 4.26
CA GLU A 56 8.44 0.49 4.14
C GLU A 56 7.96 -0.47 5.24
N PHE A 57 8.80 -1.45 5.64
CA PHE A 57 8.45 -2.38 6.71
C PHE A 57 8.74 -1.89 8.13
N LYS A 58 9.51 -0.80 8.31
CA LYS A 58 9.72 -0.19 9.63
C LYS A 58 8.58 0.73 10.04
N GLU A 59 7.85 1.30 9.09
CA GLU A 59 6.89 2.37 9.36
C GLU A 59 5.42 1.93 9.46
N GLU A 60 5.05 0.76 8.92
CA GLU A 60 3.65 0.28 8.98
C GLU A 60 3.31 -0.38 10.34
N VAL A 61 3.27 0.41 11.41
CA VAL A 61 2.84 -0.04 12.75
C VAL A 61 1.35 -0.38 12.78
N VAL A 62 0.55 0.23 11.89
CA VAL A 62 -0.90 -0.03 11.79
C VAL A 62 -1.31 -0.08 10.32
N LYS A 63 -1.68 -1.25 9.83
CA LYS A 63 -2.21 -1.40 8.47
C LYS A 63 -3.64 -0.89 8.39
N GLY A 64 -4.02 -0.25 7.28
CA GLY A 64 -5.39 0.24 7.09
C GLY A 64 -6.47 -0.86 7.23
N CYS A 65 -6.14 -2.10 6.85
CA CYS A 65 -7.04 -3.24 7.05
C CYS A 65 -7.24 -3.58 8.53
N MET A 66 -6.22 -3.42 9.38
CA MET A 66 -6.31 -3.67 10.83
C MET A 66 -7.33 -2.72 11.47
N VAL A 67 -7.24 -1.43 11.15
CA VAL A 67 -8.17 -0.40 11.64
C VAL A 67 -9.60 -0.75 11.20
N ALA A 68 -9.77 -1.09 9.92
CA ALA A 68 -11.08 -1.37 9.39
C ALA A 68 -11.70 -2.66 9.99
N TRP A 69 -10.88 -3.66 10.34
CA TRP A 69 -11.33 -4.84 11.09
C TRP A 69 -11.65 -4.53 12.55
N ALA A 70 -10.82 -3.74 13.23
CA ALA A 70 -11.07 -3.29 14.60
C ALA A 70 -12.41 -2.54 14.70
N GLN A 71 -12.71 -1.68 13.72
CA GLN A 71 -14.00 -0.97 13.63
C GLN A 71 -15.19 -1.91 13.45
N ASN A 72 -15.05 -2.98 12.64
CA ASN A 72 -16.16 -3.93 12.44
C ASN A 72 -16.39 -4.84 13.64
N ILE A 73 -15.33 -5.20 14.37
CA ILE A 73 -15.43 -6.05 15.57
C ILE A 73 -15.80 -5.24 16.82
N GLY A 74 -15.58 -3.92 16.81
CA GLY A 74 -15.84 -3.04 17.94
C GLY A 74 -14.76 -3.11 19.03
N HIS A 75 -13.61 -3.70 18.73
CA HIS A 75 -12.48 -3.85 19.66
C HIS A 75 -11.16 -3.56 18.96
N ASN A 76 -10.23 -2.95 19.70
CA ASN A 76 -8.88 -2.68 19.19
C ASN A 76 -8.11 -3.98 18.97
N ILE A 77 -7.44 -4.07 17.82
CA ILE A 77 -6.57 -5.19 17.46
C ILE A 77 -5.13 -4.69 17.47
N ASN A 78 -4.31 -5.20 18.40
CA ASN A 78 -2.88 -4.88 18.41
C ASN A 78 -2.10 -5.73 17.40
N LEU A 79 -0.85 -5.33 17.11
CA LEU A 79 0.00 -6.04 16.13
C LEU A 79 0.24 -7.51 16.50
N ILE A 80 0.46 -7.81 17.78
CA ILE A 80 0.72 -9.18 18.25
C ILE A 80 -0.51 -10.07 18.05
N GLN A 81 -1.70 -9.57 18.36
CA GLN A 81 -2.97 -10.25 18.13
C GLN A 81 -3.21 -10.47 16.64
N TRP A 82 -2.93 -9.45 15.83
CA TRP A 82 -3.03 -9.52 14.38
C TRP A 82 -2.11 -10.61 13.79
N GLU A 83 -0.84 -10.62 14.19
CA GLU A 83 0.15 -11.62 13.78
C GLU A 83 -0.25 -13.03 14.25
N ASN A 84 -0.73 -13.17 15.48
CA ASN A 84 -1.21 -14.44 16.01
C ASN A 84 -2.42 -14.99 15.23
N MET A 85 -3.38 -14.13 14.86
CA MET A 85 -4.51 -14.54 14.02
C MET A 85 -4.03 -15.01 12.65
N TRP A 86 -3.08 -14.31 12.05
CA TRP A 86 -2.50 -14.67 10.77
C TRP A 86 -1.77 -16.03 10.80
N ASN A 87 -0.84 -16.19 11.75
CA ASN A 87 -0.01 -17.39 11.88
C ASN A 87 -0.83 -18.64 12.19
N ARG A 88 -1.96 -18.48 12.90
CA ARG A 88 -2.93 -19.58 13.12
C ARG A 88 -3.64 -19.94 11.82
N ASN A 89 -4.22 -18.96 11.14
CA ASN A 89 -5.00 -19.19 9.93
C ASN A 89 -4.19 -19.80 8.78
N TYR A 90 -2.93 -19.38 8.62
CA TYR A 90 -2.02 -19.91 7.60
C TYR A 90 -1.79 -21.42 7.72
N LYS A 91 -1.81 -21.97 8.94
CA LYS A 91 -1.55 -23.40 9.21
C LYS A 91 -2.80 -24.28 9.06
N LEU A 92 -3.98 -23.72 8.83
CA LEU A 92 -5.25 -24.47 8.85
C LEU A 92 -5.48 -25.36 7.62
N THR A 93 -4.83 -25.08 6.48
CA THR A 93 -5.09 -25.83 5.26
C THR A 93 -3.84 -25.99 4.38
N LYS A 94 -3.80 -27.06 3.60
CA LYS A 94 -2.85 -27.24 2.49
C LYS A 94 -3.40 -26.75 1.15
N SER A 95 -4.70 -26.44 1.07
CA SER A 95 -5.33 -25.96 -0.17
C SER A 95 -4.89 -24.53 -0.48
N VAL A 96 -4.29 -24.33 -1.66
CA VAL A 96 -3.85 -23.02 -2.14
C VAL A 96 -5.05 -22.07 -2.30
N ALA A 97 -6.16 -22.56 -2.86
CA ALA A 97 -7.36 -21.75 -3.07
C ALA A 97 -7.93 -21.22 -1.75
N TYR A 98 -7.91 -22.04 -0.70
CA TYR A 98 -8.41 -21.61 0.61
C TYR A 98 -7.43 -20.66 1.32
N ARG A 99 -6.11 -20.86 1.17
CA ARG A 99 -5.10 -19.89 1.62
C ARG A 99 -5.30 -18.54 0.95
N GLU A 100 -5.41 -18.52 -0.37
CA GLU A 100 -5.67 -17.28 -1.13
C GLU A 100 -6.96 -16.59 -0.66
N ASN A 101 -8.00 -17.36 -0.34
CA ASN A 101 -9.25 -16.83 0.18
C ASN A 101 -9.10 -16.18 1.57
N ILE A 102 -8.33 -16.81 2.47
CA ILE A 102 -7.97 -16.21 3.76
C ILE A 102 -7.20 -14.91 3.54
N ASP A 103 -6.19 -14.91 2.67
CA ASP A 103 -5.36 -13.75 2.39
C ASP A 103 -6.21 -12.58 1.89
N LYS A 104 -7.09 -12.85 0.91
CA LYS A 104 -8.04 -11.87 0.37
C LYS A 104 -8.98 -11.32 1.43
N MET A 105 -9.48 -12.17 2.33
CA MET A 105 -10.35 -11.76 3.43
C MET A 105 -9.57 -10.89 4.44
N PHE A 106 -8.41 -11.37 4.87
CA PHE A 106 -7.63 -10.78 5.96
C PHE A 106 -7.13 -9.39 5.60
N TYR A 107 -6.52 -9.26 4.41
CA TYR A 107 -6.03 -7.99 3.90
C TYR A 107 -7.10 -7.10 3.25
N ARG A 108 -8.35 -7.59 3.18
CA ARG A 108 -9.45 -6.89 2.49
C ARG A 108 -9.14 -6.55 1.03
N TRP A 109 -8.51 -7.50 0.33
CA TRP A 109 -8.07 -7.33 -1.06
C TRP A 109 -9.26 -7.16 -2.01
N TYR A 110 -10.38 -7.83 -1.71
CA TYR A 110 -11.56 -7.82 -2.57
C TYR A 110 -12.30 -6.48 -2.55
N LEU A 111 -12.71 -5.99 -3.73
CA LEU A 111 -13.53 -4.78 -3.87
C LEU A 111 -15.01 -5.12 -3.71
N PRO A 112 -15.68 -4.69 -2.63
CA PRO A 112 -17.09 -5.00 -2.42
C PRO A 112 -17.99 -4.09 -3.28
N PRO A 113 -19.24 -4.49 -3.57
CA PRO A 113 -20.21 -3.73 -4.37
C PRO A 113 -20.36 -2.28 -3.92
N SER A 114 -20.43 -2.04 -2.62
CA SER A 114 -20.51 -0.70 -2.04
C SER A 114 -19.32 0.20 -2.37
N ARG A 115 -18.12 -0.37 -2.54
CA ARG A 115 -16.92 0.38 -2.96
C ARG A 115 -16.93 0.58 -4.47
N LEU A 116 -17.34 -0.43 -5.24
CA LEU A 116 -17.41 -0.34 -6.69
C LEU A 116 -18.49 0.65 -7.16
N ALA A 117 -19.63 0.74 -6.48
CA ALA A 117 -20.68 1.71 -6.76
C ALA A 117 -20.21 3.17 -6.60
N LYS A 118 -19.18 3.42 -5.75
CA LYS A 118 -18.55 4.75 -5.64
C LYS A 118 -17.66 5.07 -6.84
N MET A 119 -17.08 4.06 -7.48
CA MET A 119 -16.21 4.21 -8.66
C MET A 119 -17.03 4.25 -9.95
N TYR A 120 -18.11 3.48 -10.01
CA TYR A 120 -18.96 3.29 -11.18
C TYR A 120 -20.41 3.66 -10.83
N PRO A 121 -20.89 4.87 -11.22
CA PRO A 121 -22.20 5.39 -10.80
C PRO A 121 -23.41 4.54 -11.19
N LYS A 122 -23.28 3.68 -12.21
CA LYS A 122 -24.35 2.78 -12.68
C LYS A 122 -24.39 1.43 -11.96
N MET A 123 -23.46 1.17 -11.05
CA MET A 123 -23.37 -0.11 -10.36
C MET A 123 -24.24 -0.12 -9.09
N ASP A 124 -24.96 -1.21 -8.89
CA ASP A 124 -25.77 -1.42 -7.67
C ASP A 124 -24.86 -1.68 -6.46
N PRO A 125 -24.96 -0.91 -5.35
CA PRO A 125 -24.18 -1.14 -4.13
C PRO A 125 -24.62 -2.37 -3.32
N LYS A 126 -25.70 -3.07 -3.71
CA LYS A 126 -26.21 -4.24 -2.97
C LYS A 126 -25.27 -5.44 -3.03
N CYS A 127 -25.38 -6.30 -2.02
CA CYS A 127 -24.64 -7.54 -1.93
C CYS A 127 -24.95 -8.48 -3.11
N TRP A 128 -23.91 -9.02 -3.76
CA TRP A 128 -24.10 -9.95 -4.88
C TRP A 128 -24.75 -11.28 -4.51
N LYS A 129 -24.65 -11.68 -3.24
CA LYS A 129 -25.21 -12.94 -2.73
C LYS A 129 -26.70 -12.76 -2.40
N CYS A 130 -27.01 -11.95 -1.39
CA CYS A 130 -28.39 -11.78 -0.91
C CYS A 130 -29.24 -10.78 -1.68
N LYS A 131 -28.61 -9.88 -2.46
CA LYS A 131 -29.25 -8.82 -3.25
C LYS A 131 -30.20 -7.90 -2.45
N LYS A 132 -30.08 -7.88 -1.12
CA LYS A 132 -30.94 -7.12 -0.20
C LYS A 132 -30.17 -5.99 0.47
N GLU A 133 -29.22 -6.37 1.31
CA GLU A 133 -28.37 -5.48 2.11
C GLU A 133 -27.29 -4.81 1.26
N THR A 134 -26.74 -3.70 1.77
CA THR A 134 -25.57 -3.06 1.15
C THR A 134 -24.38 -4.02 1.17
N GLY A 135 -23.77 -4.24 0.01
CA GLY A 135 -22.62 -5.11 -0.16
C GLY A 135 -21.36 -4.46 0.40
N THR A 136 -21.24 -4.36 1.71
CA THR A 136 -20.00 -4.01 2.41
C THR A 136 -19.08 -5.22 2.50
N PHE A 137 -17.78 -4.98 2.67
CA PHE A 137 -16.82 -6.09 2.84
C PHE A 137 -17.24 -6.99 4.01
N TYR A 138 -17.54 -6.40 5.17
CA TYR A 138 -17.94 -7.15 6.34
C TYR A 138 -19.25 -7.94 6.13
N HIS A 139 -20.25 -7.34 5.48
CA HIS A 139 -21.47 -8.06 5.16
C HIS A 139 -21.20 -9.27 4.25
N MET A 140 -20.48 -9.07 3.15
CA MET A 140 -20.23 -10.14 2.17
C MET A 140 -19.50 -11.37 2.73
N TRP A 141 -18.60 -11.16 3.68
CA TRP A 141 -17.73 -12.20 4.23
C TRP A 141 -18.21 -12.78 5.56
N TRP A 142 -18.98 -12.04 6.36
CA TRP A 142 -19.36 -12.44 7.72
C TRP A 142 -20.86 -12.39 8.03
N LEU A 143 -21.57 -11.34 7.60
CA LEU A 143 -22.97 -11.15 8.02
C LEU A 143 -24.00 -11.66 7.00
N CYS A 144 -23.61 -11.87 5.75
CA CYS A 144 -24.52 -12.24 4.69
C CYS A 144 -25.13 -13.63 4.96
N PRO A 145 -26.46 -13.76 5.07
CA PRO A 145 -27.09 -15.07 5.31
C PRO A 145 -26.76 -16.10 4.23
N ASP A 146 -26.60 -15.61 3.00
CA ASP A 146 -26.31 -16.43 1.80
C ASP A 146 -24.80 -16.58 1.56
N SER A 147 -23.93 -16.36 2.57
CA SER A 147 -22.48 -16.55 2.44
C SER A 147 -22.00 -17.98 2.62
N LYS A 148 -22.88 -18.88 3.06
CA LYS A 148 -22.63 -20.31 3.26
C LYS A 148 -22.72 -21.09 1.95
#